data_AF-A0A353J9G1-F1
#
_entry.id   AF-A0A353J9G1-F1
#
_cell.length_a   1.000
_cell.length_b   1.000
_cell.length_c   1.000
_cell.angle_alpha   90.00
_cell.angle_beta   90.00
_cell.angle_gamma   90.00
#
_symmetry.space_group_name_H-M   'P 1'
#
loop_
_entity.id
_entity.type
_entity.pdbx_description
1 polymer ?
#
loop_
_entity_poly.entity_id
_entity_poly.type
_entity_poly.pdbx_seq_one_letter_code
_entity_poly.pdbx_strand_id
1 'polypeptide(L)'
;MLLNLYAVYDVVSESVSVLGTSTTDGAFIRQNLPYLEKINPNFKTDLQIRKIGTIDDTTCVVAPCEHTIVDWNTYNVPEKKIE
;
A
#
# COMPACT_ATOMS: atom_id res chain seq x y z
N MET A 1 13.20 1.21 12.90
CA MET A 1 12.14 0.15 12.78
C MET A 1 11.89 -0.05 11.30
N LEU A 2 11.78 -1.28 10.81
CA LEU A 2 11.53 -1.50 9.38
C LEU A 2 10.05 -1.26 9.06
N LEU A 3 9.80 -0.30 8.18
CA LEU A 3 8.49 -0.03 7.59
C LEU A 3 8.46 -0.62 6.18
N ASN A 4 7.30 -1.12 5.78
CA ASN A 4 7.09 -1.54 4.40
C ASN A 4 6.84 -0.32 3.53
N LEU A 5 7.42 -0.30 2.33
CA LEU A 5 7.22 0.74 1.34
C LEU A 5 6.23 0.25 0.28
N TYR A 6 5.22 1.07 0.00
CA TYR A 6 4.14 0.76 -0.93
C TYR A 6 3.99 1.85 -1.99
N ALA A 7 3.49 1.42 -3.14
CA ALA A 7 3.01 2.26 -4.22
C ALA A 7 1.58 1.88 -4.58
N VAL A 8 0.70 2.87 -4.75
CA VAL A 8 -0.57 2.69 -5.47
C VAL A 8 -0.28 2.96 -6.93
N TYR A 9 -0.36 1.91 -7.74
CA TYR A 9 -0.11 1.93 -9.17
C TYR A 9 -1.43 1.91 -9.92
N ASP A 10 -1.67 2.91 -10.75
CA ASP A 10 -2.78 2.95 -11.69
C ASP A 10 -2.42 2.15 -12.94
N VAL A 11 -3.15 1.05 -13.18
CA VAL A 11 -2.91 0.16 -14.30
C VAL A 11 -3.43 0.71 -15.63
N VAL A 12 -4.35 1.68 -15.60
CA VAL A 12 -4.93 2.29 -16.80
C VAL A 12 -3.99 3.35 -17.34
N SER A 13 -3.44 4.19 -16.47
CA SER A 13 -2.50 5.27 -16.84
C SER A 13 -1.03 4.88 -16.77
N GLU A 14 -0.72 3.66 -16.31
CA GLU A 14 0.64 3.15 -16.08
C GLU A 14 1.50 4.06 -15.19
N SER A 15 0.88 4.61 -14.13
CA SER A 15 1.52 5.63 -13.29
C SER A 15 1.38 5.35 -11.79
N VAL A 16 2.29 5.91 -10.99
CA VAL A 16 2.21 5.83 -9.53
C VAL A 16 1.39 7.02 -9.02
N SER A 17 0.28 6.74 -8.35
CA SER A 17 -0.60 7.77 -7.79
C SER A 17 -0.25 8.13 -6.35
N VAL A 18 0.20 7.16 -5.54
CA VAL A 18 0.53 7.35 -4.12
C VAL A 18 1.77 6.53 -3.77
N LEU A 19 2.68 7.12 -3.00
CA LEU A 19 3.78 6.42 -2.33
C LEU A 19 3.63 6.61 -0.84
N GLY A 20 3.89 5.56 -0.07
CA GLY A 20 3.86 5.67 1.39
C GLY A 20 4.38 4.45 2.11
N THR A 21 4.48 4.58 3.42
CA THR A 21 5.08 3.57 4.29
C THR A 21 4.10 3.11 5.34
N SER A 22 4.11 1.83 5.68
CA SER A 22 3.28 1.32 6.79
C SER A 22 3.87 0.09 7.44
N THR A 23 3.48 -0.16 8.69
CA THR A 23 3.92 -1.33 9.45
C THR A 23 3.32 -2.63 8.91
N THR A 24 2.10 -2.60 8.39
CA THR A 24 1.42 -3.76 7.78
C THR A 24 0.72 -3.38 6.48
N ASP A 25 0.45 -4.39 5.64
CA ASP A 25 -0.31 -4.24 4.39
C ASP A 25 -1.71 -3.66 4.66
N GLY A 26 -2.41 -4.21 5.65
CA GLY A 26 -3.74 -3.77 6.04
C GLY A 26 -3.77 -2.35 6.60
N ALA A 27 -2.74 -1.92 7.32
CA ALA A 27 -2.64 -0.54 7.80
C ALA A 27 -2.51 0.45 6.63
N PHE A 28 -1.68 0.15 5.63
CA PHE A 28 -1.57 0.98 4.43
C PHE A 28 -2.88 1.06 3.65
N ILE A 29 -3.56 -0.08 3.45
CA ILE A 29 -4.86 -0.13 2.76
C ILE A 29 -5.87 0.76 3.49
N ARG A 30 -6.09 0.56 4.79
CA ARG A 30 -7.10 1.30 5.55
C ARG A 30 -6.85 2.81 5.59
N GLN A 31 -5.59 3.23 5.62
CA GLN A 31 -5.22 4.64 5.60
C GLN A 31 -5.54 5.33 4.25
N ASN A 32 -5.38 4.60 3.15
CA ASN A 32 -5.51 5.18 1.81
C ASN A 32 -6.88 4.92 1.16
N LEU A 33 -7.59 3.86 1.55
CA LEU A 33 -8.87 3.46 0.96
C LEU A 33 -9.89 4.61 0.86
N PRO A 34 -10.15 5.42 1.91
CA PRO A 34 -11.13 6.50 1.83
C PRO A 34 -10.74 7.62 0.85
N TYR A 35 -9.46 7.78 0.58
CA TYR A 35 -8.96 8.75 -0.41
C TYR A 35 -9.07 8.17 -1.82
N LEU A 36 -8.62 6.93 -2.01
CA LEU A 36 -8.65 6.24 -3.31
C LEU A 36 -10.08 6.10 -3.86
N GLU A 37 -11.05 5.78 -3.00
CA GLU A 37 -12.47 5.70 -3.36
C GLU A 37 -13.04 7.03 -3.87
N LYS A 38 -12.55 8.17 -3.36
CA LYS A 38 -12.99 9.50 -3.77
C LYS A 38 -12.40 9.95 -5.10
N ILE A 39 -11.16 9.55 -5.39
CA ILE A 39 -10.45 9.99 -6.60
C ILE A 39 -10.74 9.10 -7.81
N ASN A 40 -11.07 7.82 -7.58
CA ASN A 40 -11.36 6.88 -8.65
C ASN A 40 -12.54 5.95 -8.26
N PRO A 41 -13.73 6.12 -8.86
CA PRO A 41 -14.88 5.23 -8.63
C PRO A 41 -14.59 3.75 -8.93
N ASN A 42 -13.64 3.47 -9.82
CA ASN A 42 -13.21 2.13 -10.23
C ASN A 42 -11.90 1.70 -9.55
N PHE A 43 -11.54 2.30 -8.41
CA PHE A 43 -10.21 2.09 -7.79
C PHE A 43 -9.83 0.62 -7.58
N LYS A 44 -10.80 -0.28 -7.36
CA LYS A 44 -10.54 -1.72 -7.14
C LYS A 44 -10.05 -2.43 -8.40
N THR A 45 -10.42 -1.97 -9.58
CA THR A 45 -9.98 -2.53 -10.87
C THR A 45 -8.80 -1.78 -11.44
N ASP A 46 -8.79 -0.46 -11.25
CA ASP A 46 -7.86 0.43 -11.93
C ASP A 46 -6.60 0.66 -11.10
N LEU A 47 -6.66 0.45 -9.78
CA LEU A 47 -5.51 0.64 -8.89
C LEU A 47 -5.03 -0.69 -8.30
N GLN A 48 -3.72 -0.82 -8.19
CA GLN A 48 -3.04 -1.92 -7.51
C GLN A 48 -2.14 -1.36 -6.42
N ILE A 49 -2.26 -1.88 -5.20
CA ILE A 49 -1.24 -1.64 -4.18
C ILE A 49 -0.11 -2.63 -4.43
N ARG A 50 1.11 -2.10 -4.56
CA ARG A 50 2.33 -2.87 -4.72
C ARG A 50 3.23 -2.58 -3.54
N LYS A 51 3.68 -3.63 -2.86
CA LYS A 51 4.81 -3.54 -1.94
C LYS A 51 6.08 -3.52 -2.76
N ILE A 52 6.88 -2.47 -2.61
CA ILE A 52 8.04 -2.19 -3.46
C ILE A 52 9.37 -2.19 -2.70
N GLY A 53 9.31 -2.28 -1.36
CA GLY A 53 10.51 -2.40 -0.55
C GLY A 53 10.23 -2.27 0.94
N THR A 54 11.31 -1.99 1.66
CA THR A 54 11.27 -1.59 3.07
C THR A 54 12.13 -0.36 3.26
N ILE A 55 11.80 0.44 4.28
CA ILE A 55 12.60 1.56 4.73
C ILE A 55 12.87 1.39 6.22
N ASP A 56 14.11 1.60 6.62
CA ASP A 56 14.43 1.72 8.04
C ASP A 56 14.13 3.15 8.51
N ASP A 57 13.15 3.27 9.40
CA ASP A 57 12.69 4.54 9.99
C ASP A 57 13.79 5.30 10.76
N THR A 58 14.88 4.64 11.15
CA THR A 58 15.99 5.29 11.88
C THR A 58 17.10 5.77 10.95
N THR A 59 17.45 4.97 9.94
CA THR A 59 18.57 5.27 9.03
C THR A 59 18.13 5.85 7.68
N CYS A 60 16.82 5.84 7.40
CA CYS A 60 16.22 6.17 6.11
C CYS A 60 16.75 5.34 4.93
N VAL A 61 17.39 4.20 5.21
CA VAL A 61 17.90 3.30 4.18
C VAL A 61 16.72 2.53 3.57
N VAL A 62 16.64 2.56 2.24
CA VAL A 62 15.62 1.85 1.47
C VAL A 62 16.23 0.57 0.91
N ALA A 63 15.59 -0.56 1.18
CA ALA A 63 15.91 -1.85 0.58
C ALA A 63 14.77 -2.25 -0.39
N PRO A 64 15.04 -2.33 -1.71
CA PRO A 64 14.03 -2.75 -2.67
C PRO A 64 13.67 -4.23 -2.46
N CYS A 65 12.43 -4.61 -2.77
CA CYS A 65 12.00 -6.00 -2.80
C CYS A 65 11.31 -6.35 -4.11
N GLU A 66 11.07 -7.64 -4.34
CA GLU A 66 10.21 -8.08 -5.44
C GLU A 66 8.81 -7.47 -5.26
N HIS A 67 8.28 -6.92 -6.36
CA HIS A 67 6.99 -6.24 -6.33
C HIS A 67 5.88 -7.25 -6.05
N THR A 68 5.24 -7.12 -4.89
CA THR A 68 4.13 -7.99 -4.51
C THR A 68 2.83 -7.20 -4.55
N ILE A 69 1.82 -7.72 -5.25
CA ILE A 69 0.48 -7.12 -5.26
C ILE A 69 -0.21 -7.43 -3.93
N VAL A 70 -0.70 -6.40 -3.28
CA VAL A 70 -1.49 -6.52 -2.05
C VAL A 70 -2.97 -6.50 -2.43
N ASP A 71 -3.68 -7.59 -2.14
CA ASP A 71 -5.11 -7.70 -2.44
C ASP A 71 -5.95 -6.87 -1.47
N TRP A 72 -6.75 -5.97 -2.04
CA TRP A 72 -7.75 -5.16 -1.36
C TRP A 72 -8.69 -5.97 -0.47
N ASN A 73 -9.14 -7.14 -0.96
CA ASN A 73 -10.20 -7.91 -0.31
C ASN A 73 -9.74 -8.61 0.96
N THR A 74 -8.44 -8.90 1.05
CA THR A 74 -7.83 -9.59 2.19
C THR A 74 -7.89 -8.74 3.47
N TYR A 75 -7.93 -7.42 3.35
CA TYR A 75 -7.80 -6.49 4.49
C TYR A 75 -9.01 -5.57 4.73
N ASN A 76 -10.16 -5.88 4.12
CA ASN A 76 -11.43 -5.18 4.35
C ASN A 76 -11.95 -5.34 5.79
N VAL A 77 -11.46 -6.34 6.53
CA VAL A 77 -11.82 -6.57 7.93
C VAL A 77 -10.71 -5.99 8.82
N PRO A 78 -11.03 -5.22 9.88
CA PRO A 78 -10.01 -4.79 10.82
C PRO A 78 -9.25 -6.00 11.35
N GLU A 79 -7.93 -6.01 11.13
CA GLU A 79 -7.04 -6.99 11.74
C GLU A 79 -7.29 -6.94 13.25
N LYS A 80 -7.61 -8.08 13.86
CA LYS A 80 -7.71 -8.15 15.33
C LYS A 80 -6.42 -7.56 15.90
N LYS A 81 -6.57 -6.74 16.94
CA LYS A 81 -5.44 -6.18 17.67
C LYS A 81 -4.50 -7.35 18.01
N ILE A 82 -3.26 -7.29 17.53
CA ILE A 82 -2.24 -8.24 17.96
C ILE A 82 -1.92 -7.83 19.40
N GLU A 83 -2.36 -8.64 20.36
CA GLU A 83 -2.01 -8.52 21.79
C GLU A 83 -0.58 -9.00 22.04
#